data_AF-A0A7U9X1A5-F1
#
_entry.id   AF-A0A7U9X1A5-F1
#
_cell.length_a   1.000
_cell.length_b   1.000
_cell.length_c   1.000
_cell.angle_alpha   90.00
_cell.angle_beta   90.00
_cell.angle_gamma   90.00
#
_symmetry.space_group_name_H-M   'P 1'
#
loop_
_entity.id
_entity.type
_entity.pdbx_description
1 polymer ?
#
loop_
_entity_poly.entity_id
_entity_poly.type
_entity_poly.pdbx_seq_one_letter_code
_entity_poly.pdbx_strand_id
1 'polypeptide(L)'
;MTEVICTAITAAATIICAFIAHKTGQREKREDERAEQRAKEGRLQLKMSEANNKLTIGIAMALKTGHANGEVEAGLKAVEDAQNDYRLFLEGLALDELKK
;
A
#
# COMPACT_ATOMS: atom_id res chain seq x y z
N MET A 1 -16.88 -54.42 -3.58
CA MET A 1 -15.49 -53.95 -3.37
C MET A 1 -15.19 -52.65 -4.10
N THR A 2 -15.61 -52.51 -5.36
CA THR A 2 -15.45 -51.29 -6.17
C THR A 2 -16.10 -50.04 -5.56
N GLU A 3 -17.31 -50.13 -5.01
CA GLU A 3 -17.95 -48.96 -4.37
C GLU A 3 -17.24 -48.48 -3.09
N VAL A 4 -16.69 -49.39 -2.30
CA VAL A 4 -15.93 -49.06 -1.09
C VAL A 4 -14.60 -48.38 -1.45
N ILE A 5 -13.96 -48.81 -2.54
CA ILE A 5 -12.75 -48.19 -3.06
C ILE A 5 -13.05 -46.79 -3.62
N CYS A 6 -14.13 -46.64 -4.40
CA CYS A 6 -14.53 -45.34 -4.95
C CYS A 6 -14.93 -44.32 -3.86
N THR A 7 -15.63 -44.76 -2.81
CA THR A 7 -15.98 -43.88 -1.68
C THR A 7 -14.77 -43.47 -0.87
N ALA A 8 -13.82 -44.39 -0.62
CA ALA A 8 -12.56 -44.07 0.06
C ALA A 8 -11.70 -43.06 -0.72
N ILE A 9 -11.60 -43.23 -2.05
CA ILE A 9 -10.85 -42.30 -2.92
C ILE A 9 -11.51 -40.92 -2.92
N THR A 10 -12.84 -40.86 -3.06
CA THR A 10 -13.57 -39.58 -3.03
C THR A 10 -13.41 -38.87 -1.69
N ALA A 11 -13.51 -39.60 -0.57
CA ALA A 11 -13.31 -39.03 0.77
C ALA A 11 -11.89 -38.45 0.93
N ALA A 12 -10.85 -39.19 0.51
CA ALA A 12 -9.48 -38.73 0.54
C ALA A 12 -9.26 -37.48 -0.34
N ALA A 13 -9.80 -37.47 -1.56
CA ALA A 13 -9.72 -36.33 -2.47
C ALA A 13 -10.39 -35.08 -1.88
N THR A 14 -11.53 -35.23 -1.22
CA THR A 14 -12.27 -34.11 -0.61
C THR A 14 -11.47 -33.48 0.53
N ILE A 15 -10.82 -34.29 1.37
CA ILE A 15 -9.95 -33.81 2.46
C ILE A 15 -8.74 -33.05 1.90
N ILE A 16 -8.11 -33.57 0.85
CA ILE A 16 -6.96 -32.92 0.19
C ILE A 16 -7.39 -31.57 -0.41
N CYS A 17 -8.51 -31.54 -1.13
CA CYS A 17 -9.05 -30.30 -1.71
C CYS A 17 -9.37 -29.25 -0.62
N ALA A 18 -9.98 -29.66 0.50
CA ALA A 18 -10.27 -28.77 1.61
C ALA A 18 -8.98 -28.19 2.24
N PHE A 19 -7.94 -29.01 2.39
CA PHE A 19 -6.65 -28.55 2.90
C PHE A 19 -5.97 -27.55 1.95
N ILE A 20 -5.98 -27.83 0.65
CA ILE A 20 -5.44 -26.91 -0.37
C ILE A 20 -6.22 -25.59 -0.36
N ALA A 21 -7.55 -25.64 -0.38
CA ALA A 21 -8.39 -24.45 -0.34
C ALA A 21 -8.13 -23.59 0.90
N HIS A 22 -7.97 -24.22 2.08
CA HIS A 22 -7.65 -23.50 3.31
C HIS A 22 -6.28 -22.82 3.23
N LYS A 23 -5.26 -23.51 2.72
CA LYS A 23 -3.90 -22.96 2.57
C LYS A 23 -3.84 -21.85 1.53
N THR A 24 -4.55 -22.01 0.41
CA THR A 24 -4.64 -20.99 -0.65
C THR A 24 -5.36 -19.76 -0.14
N GLY A 25 -6.51 -19.90 0.54
CA GLY A 25 -7.24 -18.77 1.09
C GLY A 25 -6.45 -17.97 2.14
N GLN A 26 -5.60 -18.64 2.95
CA GLN A 26 -4.70 -17.92 3.85
C GLN A 26 -3.58 -17.17 3.11
N ARG A 27 -3.08 -17.71 1.99
CA ARG A 27 -2.08 -17.02 1.16
C ARG A 27 -2.68 -15.83 0.44
N GLU A 28 -3.86 -15.98 -0.15
CA GLU A 28 -4.58 -14.90 -0.83
C GLU A 28 -4.82 -13.73 0.12
N LYS A 29 -5.30 -13.98 1.36
CA LYS A 29 -5.46 -12.91 2.36
C LYS A 29 -4.17 -12.13 2.64
N ARG A 30 -3.04 -12.83 2.78
CA ARG A 30 -1.73 -12.18 2.99
C ARG A 30 -1.26 -11.41 1.76
N GLU A 31 -1.56 -11.91 0.56
CA GLU A 31 -1.25 -11.22 -0.69
C GLU A 31 -2.11 -9.97 -0.88
N ASP A 32 -3.39 -10.04 -0.53
CA ASP A 32 -4.34 -8.92 -0.53
C ASP A 32 -3.94 -7.83 0.46
N GLU A 33 -3.59 -8.19 1.71
CA GLU A 33 -3.08 -7.24 2.71
C GLU A 33 -1.82 -6.50 2.21
N ARG A 34 -0.89 -7.23 1.57
CA ARG A 34 0.32 -6.65 0.97
C ARG A 34 0.00 -5.79 -0.25
N ALA A 35 -1.01 -6.15 -1.05
CA ALA A 35 -1.44 -5.36 -2.19
C ALA A 35 -2.09 -4.05 -1.72
N GLU A 36 -2.90 -4.10 -0.66
CA GLU A 36 -3.51 -2.91 -0.05
C GLU A 36 -2.46 -1.98 0.54
N GLN A 37 -1.47 -2.52 1.28
CA GLN A 37 -0.35 -1.73 1.80
C GLN A 37 0.43 -1.04 0.68
N ARG A 38 0.77 -1.76 -0.41
CA ARG A 38 1.43 -1.17 -1.59
C ARG A 38 0.58 -0.09 -2.25
N ALA A 39 -0.73 -0.28 -2.32
CA ALA A 39 -1.64 0.73 -2.87
C ALA A 39 -1.69 2.00 -2.00
N LYS A 40 -1.70 1.85 -0.67
CA LYS A 40 -1.62 2.97 0.28
C LYS A 40 -0.30 3.72 0.14
N GLU A 41 0.82 3.01 0.11
CA GLU A 41 2.13 3.62 -0.09
C GLU A 41 2.22 4.36 -1.43
N GLY A 42 1.74 3.73 -2.52
CA GLY A 42 1.75 4.35 -3.85
C GLY A 42 0.95 5.66 -3.90
N ARG A 43 -0.19 5.75 -3.20
CA ARG A 43 -0.96 6.99 -3.07
C ARG A 43 -0.20 8.08 -2.32
N LEU A 44 0.52 7.73 -1.26
CA LEU A 44 1.35 8.68 -0.51
C LEU A 44 2.53 9.17 -1.35
N GLN A 45 3.19 8.29 -2.10
CA GLN A 45 4.25 8.68 -3.04
C GLN A 45 3.73 9.62 -4.15
N LEU A 46 2.52 9.38 -4.65
CA LEU A 46 1.84 10.28 -5.59
C LEU A 46 1.58 11.66 -4.96
N LYS A 47 1.09 11.71 -3.72
CA LYS A 47 0.88 12.97 -2.97
C LYS A 47 2.19 13.74 -2.78
N MET A 48 3.27 13.05 -2.43
CA MET A 48 4.62 13.63 -2.33
C MET A 48 5.09 14.22 -3.66
N SER A 49 4.86 13.49 -4.76
CA SER A 49 5.21 13.95 -6.12
C SER A 49 4.41 15.19 -6.52
N GLU A 50 3.12 15.21 -6.24
CA GLU A 50 2.24 16.36 -6.48
C GLU A 50 2.69 17.59 -5.69
N ALA A 51 2.99 17.43 -4.40
CA ALA A 51 3.49 18.50 -3.55
C ALA A 51 4.82 19.08 -4.08
N ASN A 52 5.74 18.21 -4.48
CA ASN A 52 7.02 18.62 -5.08
C ASN A 52 6.83 19.38 -6.40
N ASN A 53 5.90 18.93 -7.25
CA ASN A 53 5.56 19.63 -8.49
C ASN A 53 4.97 21.01 -8.19
N LYS A 54 4.09 21.11 -7.20
CA LYS A 54 3.49 22.40 -6.77
C LYS A 54 4.55 23.38 -6.28
N LEU A 55 5.48 22.93 -5.44
CA LEU A 55 6.60 23.75 -4.98
C LEU A 55 7.52 24.15 -6.14
N THR A 56 7.82 23.24 -7.05
CA THR A 56 8.65 23.52 -8.24
C THR A 56 8.02 24.61 -9.11
N ILE A 57 6.71 24.55 -9.33
CA ILE A 57 5.96 25.59 -10.05
C ILE A 57 6.03 26.91 -9.31
N GLY A 58 5.80 26.92 -7.99
CA GLY A 58 5.91 28.12 -7.16
C GLY A 58 7.29 28.77 -7.26
N ILE A 59 8.36 27.97 -7.18
CA ILE A 59 9.75 28.45 -7.34
C ILE A 59 9.97 29.02 -8.75
N ALA A 60 9.52 28.32 -9.79
CA ALA A 60 9.65 28.80 -11.17
C ALA A 60 8.91 30.14 -11.38
N MET A 61 7.74 30.30 -10.77
CA MET A 61 6.97 31.54 -10.81
C MET A 61 7.70 32.66 -10.08
N ALA A 62 8.22 32.41 -8.87
CA ALA A 62 9.00 33.39 -8.13
C ALA A 62 10.26 33.85 -8.87
N LEU A 63 10.95 32.93 -9.56
CA LEU A 63 12.10 33.26 -10.42
C LEU A 63 11.68 34.12 -11.62
N LYS A 64 10.52 33.82 -12.23
CA LYS A 64 9.99 34.57 -13.37
C LYS A 64 9.54 35.98 -12.98
N THR A 65 8.92 36.15 -11.82
CA THR A 65 8.38 37.45 -11.35
C THR A 65 9.40 38.27 -10.57
N GLY A 66 10.50 37.65 -10.11
CA GLY A 66 11.55 38.30 -9.33
C GLY A 66 11.21 38.49 -7.84
N HIS A 67 10.12 37.90 -7.35
CA HIS A 67 9.77 37.91 -5.94
C HIS A 67 9.06 36.61 -5.55
N ALA A 68 9.28 36.14 -4.32
CA ALA A 68 8.48 35.06 -3.77
C ALA A 68 7.01 35.52 -3.65
N ASN A 69 6.09 34.63 -4.01
CA ASN A 69 4.64 34.82 -3.94
C ASN A 69 4.04 33.67 -3.13
N GLY A 70 2.76 33.80 -2.72
CA GLY A 70 2.05 32.81 -1.91
C GLY A 70 2.00 31.38 -2.49
N GLU A 71 2.37 31.19 -3.76
CA GLU A 71 2.49 29.88 -4.39
C GLU A 71 3.70 29.09 -3.86
N VAL A 72 4.80 29.77 -3.53
CA VAL A 72 5.98 29.14 -2.91
C VAL A 72 5.64 28.65 -1.51
N GLU A 73 5.02 29.49 -0.66
CA GLU A 73 4.61 29.07 0.69
C GLU A 73 3.55 27.97 0.65
N ALA A 74 2.59 28.04 -0.29
CA ALA A 74 1.60 26.98 -0.46
C ALA A 74 2.21 25.67 -0.96
N GLY A 75 3.27 25.72 -1.77
CA GLY A 75 4.06 24.57 -2.18
C GLY A 75 4.87 23.99 -1.02
N LEU A 76 5.50 24.85 -0.22
CA LEU A 76 6.31 24.45 0.93
C LEU A 76 5.45 23.72 1.97
N LYS A 77 4.28 24.29 2.29
CA LYS A 77 3.31 23.66 3.18
C LYS A 77 2.81 22.32 2.65
N ALA A 78 2.54 22.22 1.34
CA ALA A 78 2.10 20.96 0.75
C ALA A 78 3.18 19.87 0.87
N VAL A 79 4.46 20.22 0.74
CA VAL A 79 5.58 19.29 0.94
C VAL A 79 5.67 18.86 2.40
N GLU A 80 5.59 19.79 3.34
CA GLU A 80 5.62 19.50 4.78
C GLU A 80 4.48 18.55 5.19
N ASP A 81 3.25 18.85 4.76
CA ASP A 81 2.07 18.01 5.03
C ASP A 81 2.24 16.60 4.44
N ALA A 82 2.70 16.50 3.18
CA ALA A 82 2.91 15.21 2.52
C ALA A 82 4.04 14.39 3.17
N GLN A 83 5.13 15.04 3.58
CA GLN A 83 6.22 14.40 4.31
C GLN A 83 5.76 13.87 5.66
N ASN A 84 4.95 14.65 6.38
CA ASN A 84 4.39 14.23 7.65
C ASN A 84 3.49 13.00 7.50
N ASP A 85 2.61 12.98 6.50
CA ASP A 85 1.75 11.82 6.23
C ASP A 85 2.56 10.57 5.88
N TYR A 86 3.62 10.72 5.07
CA TYR A 86 4.50 9.60 4.73
C TYR A 86 5.27 9.09 5.96
N ARG A 87 5.75 9.99 6.82
CA ARG A 87 6.39 9.63 8.09
C ARG A 87 5.45 8.83 9.00
N LEU A 88 4.23 9.31 9.20
CA LEU A 88 3.22 8.62 10.03
C LEU A 88 2.90 7.23 9.48
N PHE A 89 2.88 7.07 8.15
CA PHE A 89 2.74 5.76 7.51
C PHE A 89 3.91 4.82 7.86
N LEU A 90 5.15 5.30 7.78
CA LEU A 90 6.34 4.51 8.13
C LEU A 90 6.38 4.15 9.62
N GLU A 91 6.01 5.08 10.50
CA GLU A 91 5.89 4.84 11.94
C GLU A 91 4.82 3.77 12.23
N GLY A 92 3.67 3.85 11.55
CA GLY A 92 2.63 2.82 11.63
C GLY A 92 3.13 1.44 11.20
N LEU A 93 3.85 1.37 10.07
CA LEU A 93 4.41 0.11 9.57
C LEU A 93 5.45 -0.48 10.54
N ALA A 94 6.30 0.37 11.12
CA ALA A 94 7.29 -0.05 12.11
C ALA A 94 6.62 -0.61 13.39
N LEU A 95 5.55 0.03 13.87
CA LEU A 95 4.79 -0.46 15.01
C LEU A 95 4.09 -1.80 14.72
N ASP A 96 3.60 -2.01 13.50
CA ASP A 96 2.96 -3.27 13.11
C ASP A 96 3.96 -4.42 12.99
N GLU A 97 5.18 -4.15 12.52
CA GLU A 97 6.26 -5.15 12.50
C GLU A 97 6.76 -5.50 13.91
N LEU A 98 6.80 -4.53 14.85
CA LEU A 98 7.16 -4.81 16.26
C LEU A 98 6.11 -5.66 17.00
N LYS A 99 4.87 -5.73 16.52
CA LYS A 99 3.77 -6.51 17.14
C LYS A 99 3.67 -7.94 16.61
N LYS A 100 4.33 -8.26 15.49
CA LYS A 100 4.37 -9.62 14.92
C LYS A 100 5.32 -10.54 15.67
#